data_AF-A0A485KUN1-F1
#
_entry.id   AF-A0A485KUN1-F1
#
_cell.length_a   1.000
_cell.length_b   1.000
_cell.length_c   1.000
_cell.angle_alpha   90.00
_cell.angle_beta   90.00
_cell.angle_gamma   90.00
#
_symmetry.space_group_name_H-M   'P 1'
#
loop_
_entity.id
_entity.type
_entity.pdbx_description
1 polymer ?
#
loop_
_entity_poly.entity_id
_entity_poly.type
_entity_poly.pdbx_seq_one_letter_code
_entity_poly.pdbx_strand_id
1 'polypeptide(L)'
;MSPIPFFHAAAVSQDLSKPIVATDAFAAGQVIFQEDAIVSSNYGNLDDCGCHHHHDEHGELIEGDCGASSDEPETLDEDDLETVSPAVVEAFDALMVFCDDHAVLSMVDIRKNLFKLLRLYELDPSSLTLLLTMTINQDESHDYLDAAVGLRAAHASVVPAGLSDDAVAHLIGVLNNKYCHALEEIQGSGVFVYMSILTHSCVPNCNLTTTGHTMWLTATRPIAAHEALTVDLANLFYRPQKERLELLENDKVVCACDLCTDALPDYARAFKCHACTDGIVHPKANVFSCTTCHVVWGADDVTAIEAEERRLVETLDATSLDALDDVIAASRLHRFHFIFFWALDDLNSICVEEEFDDAALAKIYRRILDCLNYTLPYPHDEKVQHYDHLAQTLISIGDVAGAKDAYEHAYALSCLCSGKDYDESQLYHRLMTNTPTNKEEMLKAYGLEDGDMQAPAA
;
A
#
# COMPACT_ATOMS: atom_id res chain seq x y z
N MET A 1 8.85 25.69 9.93
CA MET A 1 8.59 24.86 8.74
C MET A 1 7.94 25.75 7.69
N SER A 2 8.28 25.57 6.42
CA SER A 2 7.43 26.14 5.36
C SER A 2 6.13 25.32 5.37
N PRO A 3 4.95 25.96 5.33
CA PRO A 3 3.70 25.23 5.26
C PRO A 3 3.70 24.37 3.99
N ILE A 4 3.34 23.10 4.14
CA ILE A 4 3.16 22.18 3.02
C ILE A 4 1.91 22.65 2.27
N PRO A 5 1.98 22.89 0.95
CA PRO A 5 0.84 23.38 0.20
C PRO A 5 -0.22 22.28 0.04
N PHE A 6 -1.48 22.67 0.03
CA PHE A 6 -2.55 21.84 -0.53
C PHE A 6 -2.50 21.85 -2.07
N PHE A 7 -3.15 20.89 -2.71
CA PHE A 7 -3.14 20.69 -4.17
C PHE A 7 -3.32 21.99 -4.99
N HIS A 8 -4.27 22.85 -4.63
CA HIS A 8 -4.56 24.11 -5.33
C HIS A 8 -3.47 25.19 -5.22
N ALA A 9 -2.60 25.08 -4.23
CA ALA A 9 -1.47 25.97 -4.01
C ALA A 9 -0.14 25.35 -4.46
N ALA A 10 -0.13 24.07 -4.81
CA ALA A 10 1.06 23.34 -5.21
C ALA A 10 1.46 23.69 -6.65
N ALA A 11 2.76 23.56 -6.93
CA ALA A 11 3.32 23.79 -8.26
C ALA A 11 3.07 22.59 -9.19
N VAL A 12 1.79 22.30 -9.41
CA VAL A 12 1.28 21.21 -10.25
C VAL A 12 0.14 21.70 -11.13
N SER A 13 -0.09 21.04 -12.26
CA SER A 13 -1.23 21.32 -13.12
C SER A 13 -2.54 21.05 -12.40
N GLN A 14 -3.53 21.92 -12.61
CA GLN A 14 -4.84 21.86 -11.93
C GLN A 14 -5.95 21.24 -12.80
N ASP A 15 -5.63 20.83 -14.03
CA ASP A 15 -6.57 20.21 -14.97
C ASP A 15 -6.71 18.71 -14.68
N LEU A 16 -7.73 18.35 -13.90
CA LEU A 16 -7.99 16.97 -13.46
C LEU A 16 -8.40 16.03 -14.60
N SER A 17 -8.63 16.55 -15.82
CA SER A 17 -8.94 15.74 -17.01
C SER A 17 -7.69 15.15 -17.68
N LYS A 18 -6.50 15.48 -17.17
CA LYS A 18 -5.20 15.06 -17.70
C LYS A 18 -4.31 14.54 -16.57
N PRO A 19 -3.27 13.74 -16.89
CA PRO A 19 -2.23 13.41 -15.93
C PRO A 19 -1.67 14.68 -15.27
N ILE A 20 -1.56 14.64 -13.95
CA ILE A 20 -1.01 15.75 -13.18
C ILE A 20 0.48 15.86 -13.47
N VAL A 21 0.92 17.04 -13.87
CA VAL A 21 2.33 17.34 -14.16
C VAL A 21 2.85 18.43 -13.23
N ALA A 22 4.14 18.40 -12.95
CA ALA A 22 4.83 19.46 -12.25
C ALA A 22 4.81 20.76 -13.08
N THR A 23 4.55 21.91 -12.46
CA THR A 23 4.70 23.23 -13.12
C THR A 23 6.04 23.89 -12.83
N ASP A 24 6.71 23.47 -11.75
CA ASP A 24 8.09 23.79 -11.40
C ASP A 24 8.88 22.51 -11.07
N ALA A 25 10.20 22.63 -10.90
CA ALA A 25 11.03 21.49 -10.53
C ALA A 25 10.92 21.16 -9.02
N PHE A 26 10.95 19.87 -8.68
CA PHE A 26 10.99 19.37 -7.30
C PHE A 26 12.30 18.65 -7.01
N ALA A 27 12.81 18.80 -5.80
CA ALA A 27 13.96 18.03 -5.29
C ALA A 27 13.50 16.68 -4.72
N ALA A 28 14.41 15.71 -4.64
CA ALA A 28 14.14 14.45 -3.94
C ALA A 28 13.91 14.71 -2.44
N GLY A 29 12.92 14.02 -1.85
CA GLY A 29 12.44 14.24 -0.48
C GLY A 29 11.62 15.52 -0.28
N GLN A 30 11.28 16.24 -1.36
CA GLN A 30 10.41 17.40 -1.26
C GLN A 30 8.94 16.96 -1.28
N VAL A 31 8.20 17.31 -0.23
CA VAL A 31 6.74 17.18 -0.22
C VAL A 31 6.15 18.16 -1.24
N ILE A 32 5.42 17.63 -2.21
CA ILE A 32 4.82 18.35 -3.33
C ILE A 32 3.51 19.01 -2.86
N PHE A 33 2.62 18.22 -2.27
CA PHE A 33 1.38 18.69 -1.64
C PHE A 33 0.84 17.68 -0.64
N GLN A 34 -0.10 18.14 0.19
CA GLN A 34 -0.91 17.29 1.07
C GLN A 34 -2.40 17.41 0.72
N GLU A 35 -3.18 16.40 1.10
CA GLU A 35 -4.64 16.35 0.98
C GLU A 35 -5.23 15.76 2.26
N ASP A 36 -6.20 16.44 2.85
CA ASP A 36 -7.00 15.88 3.95
C ASP A 36 -8.15 15.06 3.35
N ALA A 37 -8.49 13.94 3.99
CA ALA A 37 -9.63 13.15 3.59
C ALA A 37 -10.91 14.00 3.62
N ILE A 38 -11.74 13.90 2.57
CA ILE A 38 -13.04 14.59 2.53
C ILE A 38 -13.96 14.06 3.63
N VAL A 39 -13.94 12.74 3.80
CA VAL A 39 -14.53 11.98 4.91
C VAL A 39 -13.61 10.82 5.23
N SER A 40 -13.65 10.35 6.47
CA SER A 40 -12.96 9.11 6.88
C SER A 40 -13.70 8.44 8.03
N SER A 41 -13.57 7.12 8.13
CA SER A 41 -14.20 6.30 9.17
C SER A 41 -13.35 5.07 9.46
N ASN A 42 -13.38 4.59 10.72
CA ASN A 42 -12.81 3.31 11.12
C ASN A 42 -13.59 2.12 10.53
N TYR A 43 -12.96 0.94 10.54
CA TYR A 43 -13.52 -0.33 10.11
C TYR A 43 -14.62 -0.89 11.04
N GLY A 44 -14.99 -0.15 12.11
CA GLY A 44 -15.98 -0.60 13.08
C GLY A 44 -15.41 -1.44 14.21
N ASN A 45 -16.26 -2.27 14.81
CA ASN A 45 -15.89 -3.19 15.88
C ASN A 45 -15.21 -4.44 15.31
N LEU A 46 -14.03 -4.29 14.71
CA LEU A 46 -13.17 -5.42 14.44
C LEU A 46 -12.59 -5.91 15.77
N ASP A 47 -12.77 -7.20 16.08
CA ASP A 47 -11.83 -7.86 16.99
C ASP A 47 -10.45 -7.73 16.33
N ASP A 48 -9.45 -7.33 17.11
CA ASP A 48 -8.03 -7.18 16.77
C ASP A 48 -7.45 -8.53 16.29
N CYS A 49 -7.93 -9.01 15.16
CA CYS A 49 -7.31 -10.04 14.38
C CYS A 49 -6.21 -9.29 13.63
N GLY A 50 -4.96 -9.49 14.04
CA GLY A 50 -3.75 -8.94 13.42
C GLY A 50 -3.54 -9.40 11.96
N CYS A 51 -4.62 -9.60 11.22
CA CYS A 51 -4.69 -9.84 9.81
C CYS A 51 -4.48 -8.48 9.13
N HIS A 52 -3.25 -8.18 8.76
CA HIS A 52 -2.98 -7.17 7.75
C HIS A 52 -3.85 -7.44 6.52
N HIS A 53 -4.33 -6.38 5.88
CA HIS A 53 -4.89 -6.43 4.54
C HIS A 53 -3.78 -6.85 3.58
N HIS A 54 -3.46 -8.15 3.54
CA HIS A 54 -2.62 -8.71 2.51
C HIS A 54 -3.36 -8.51 1.18
N HIS A 55 -2.73 -7.81 0.24
CA HIS A 55 -3.08 -7.95 -1.17
C HIS A 55 -2.79 -9.39 -1.58
N ASP A 56 -3.74 -10.07 -2.23
CA ASP A 56 -3.47 -11.41 -2.74
C ASP A 56 -2.45 -11.36 -3.88
N GLU A 57 -2.11 -12.55 -4.35
CA GLU A 57 -1.48 -12.84 -5.63
C GLU A 57 -2.17 -12.17 -6.84
N HIS A 58 -3.31 -11.51 -6.64
CA HIS A 58 -4.13 -10.85 -7.64
C HIS A 58 -4.38 -9.36 -7.36
N GLY A 59 -3.59 -8.73 -6.47
CA GLY A 59 -3.57 -7.27 -6.28
C GLY A 59 -4.94 -6.66 -5.96
N GLU A 60 -5.94 -7.49 -5.70
CA GLU A 60 -7.23 -7.09 -5.20
C GLU A 60 -7.08 -6.88 -3.70
N LEU A 61 -7.91 -6.01 -3.13
CA LEU A 61 -8.20 -6.10 -1.71
C LEU A 61 -8.76 -7.51 -1.53
N ILE A 62 -7.99 -8.43 -0.94
CA ILE A 62 -8.62 -9.64 -0.45
C ILE A 62 -9.67 -9.14 0.54
N GLU A 63 -10.92 -9.52 0.32
CA GLU A 63 -11.82 -9.84 1.41
C GLU A 63 -11.11 -10.91 2.24
N GLY A 64 -10.08 -10.52 3.00
CA GLY A 64 -9.59 -11.33 4.09
C GLY A 64 -10.85 -11.68 4.86
N ASP A 65 -11.04 -12.96 5.15
CA ASP A 65 -12.12 -13.44 5.99
C ASP A 65 -11.92 -12.84 7.39
N CYS A 66 -12.15 -11.53 7.52
CA CYS A 66 -12.35 -10.79 8.76
C CYS A 66 -13.78 -11.04 9.25
N GLY A 67 -14.31 -12.24 8.97
CA GLY A 67 -15.58 -12.77 9.44
C GLY A 67 -15.55 -13.20 10.90
N ALA A 68 -14.58 -12.74 11.70
CA ALA A 68 -14.79 -12.64 13.13
C ALA A 68 -15.61 -11.36 13.39
N SER A 69 -16.89 -11.41 13.02
CA SER A 69 -17.86 -10.44 13.53
C SER A 69 -17.73 -10.46 15.05
N SER A 70 -17.33 -9.35 15.66
CA SER A 70 -17.56 -9.22 17.08
C SER A 70 -19.05 -9.45 17.32
N ASP A 71 -19.42 -10.21 18.35
CA ASP A 71 -20.84 -10.41 18.72
C ASP A 71 -21.48 -9.06 19.17
N GLU A 72 -20.69 -7.98 19.21
CA GLU A 72 -21.11 -6.65 19.61
C GLU A 72 -21.65 -5.86 18.41
N PRO A 73 -22.84 -5.24 18.55
CA PRO A 73 -23.40 -4.43 17.48
C PRO A 73 -22.48 -3.23 17.19
N GLU A 74 -22.31 -2.93 15.90
CA GLU A 74 -21.60 -1.73 15.45
C GLU A 74 -22.17 -0.46 16.10
N THR A 75 -21.29 0.50 16.39
CA THR A 75 -21.67 1.79 16.99
C THR A 75 -21.00 2.97 16.29
N LEU A 76 -21.56 4.17 16.53
CA LEU A 76 -20.95 5.44 16.16
C LEU A 76 -20.09 5.93 17.32
N ASP A 77 -18.83 6.22 17.04
CA ASP A 77 -17.93 6.86 18.00
C ASP A 77 -18.19 8.38 18.12
N GLU A 78 -17.41 9.07 18.95
CA GLU A 78 -17.58 10.51 19.17
C GLU A 78 -17.38 11.33 17.87
N ASP A 79 -16.42 10.95 17.03
CA ASP A 79 -16.10 11.64 15.77
C ASP A 79 -17.19 11.40 14.71
N ASP A 80 -17.71 10.19 14.65
CA ASP A 80 -18.84 9.82 13.81
C ASP A 80 -20.08 10.64 14.18
N LEU A 81 -20.41 10.76 15.47
CA LEU A 81 -21.58 11.51 15.96
C LEU A 81 -21.55 13.00 15.58
N GLU A 82 -20.36 13.60 15.43
CA GLU A 82 -20.20 14.98 14.98
C GLU A 82 -20.36 15.14 13.46
N THR A 83 -20.14 14.07 12.70
CA THR A 83 -19.99 14.10 11.24
C THR A 83 -21.12 13.43 10.46
N VAL A 84 -22.03 12.71 11.12
CA VAL A 84 -23.26 12.18 10.51
C VAL A 84 -24.50 13.03 10.84
N SER A 85 -25.62 12.77 10.16
CA SER A 85 -26.88 13.49 10.44
C SER A 85 -27.61 12.90 11.66
N PRO A 86 -28.44 13.68 12.38
CA PRO A 86 -29.25 13.14 13.47
C PRO A 86 -30.18 11.99 13.04
N ALA A 87 -30.60 11.97 11.78
CA ALA A 87 -31.41 10.88 11.23
C ALA A 87 -30.62 9.58 11.09
N VAL A 88 -29.31 9.66 10.80
CA VAL A 88 -28.41 8.50 10.81
C VAL A 88 -28.27 7.97 12.24
N VAL A 89 -28.03 8.86 13.22
CA VAL A 89 -27.92 8.47 14.64
C VAL A 89 -29.18 7.76 15.13
N GLU A 90 -30.37 8.27 14.80
CA GLU A 90 -31.64 7.65 15.22
C GLU A 90 -31.90 6.29 14.55
N ALA A 91 -31.40 6.08 13.33
CA ALA A 91 -31.67 4.90 12.52
C ALA A 91 -30.50 3.93 12.39
N PHE A 92 -29.40 4.13 13.15
CA PHE A 92 -28.12 3.46 12.89
C PHE A 92 -28.20 1.94 12.86
N ASP A 93 -28.82 1.31 13.87
CA ASP A 93 -28.98 -0.16 13.91
C ASP A 93 -29.73 -0.69 12.68
N ALA A 94 -30.77 0.01 12.25
CA ALA A 94 -31.56 -0.39 11.09
C ALA A 94 -30.80 -0.16 9.77
N LEU A 95 -29.92 0.86 9.72
CA LEU A 95 -29.02 1.12 8.59
C LEU A 95 -27.95 0.03 8.47
N MET A 96 -27.39 -0.46 9.57
CA MET A 96 -26.42 -1.57 9.53
C MET A 96 -27.05 -2.81 8.91
N VAL A 97 -28.24 -3.21 9.40
CA VAL A 97 -29.01 -4.33 8.83
C VAL A 97 -29.29 -4.15 7.34
N PHE A 98 -29.67 -2.94 6.90
CA PHE A 98 -29.87 -2.66 5.48
C PHE A 98 -28.57 -2.82 4.67
N CYS A 99 -27.46 -2.29 5.18
CA CYS A 99 -26.18 -2.30 4.48
C CYS A 99 -25.58 -3.72 4.40
N ASP A 100 -25.76 -4.56 5.42
CA ASP A 100 -25.30 -5.96 5.41
C ASP A 100 -25.95 -6.78 4.27
N ASP A 101 -27.17 -6.41 3.85
CA ASP A 101 -27.87 -7.04 2.72
C ASP A 101 -27.39 -6.55 1.34
N HIS A 102 -26.45 -5.58 1.28
CA HIS A 102 -25.93 -5.01 0.02
C HIS A 102 -24.40 -5.08 -0.02
N ALA A 103 -23.84 -5.93 -0.88
CA ALA A 103 -22.39 -6.15 -0.98
C ALA A 103 -21.56 -4.86 -1.13
N VAL A 104 -22.04 -3.89 -1.93
CA VAL A 104 -21.37 -2.60 -2.15
C VAL A 104 -21.38 -1.64 -0.94
N LEU A 105 -21.99 -2.04 0.18
CA LEU A 105 -22.07 -1.32 1.45
C LEU A 105 -21.73 -2.23 2.65
N SER A 106 -21.20 -3.43 2.42
CA SER A 106 -20.92 -4.41 3.48
C SER A 106 -19.86 -3.90 4.46
N MET A 107 -18.85 -3.22 3.94
CA MET A 107 -17.74 -2.66 4.71
C MET A 107 -18.21 -1.48 5.59
N VAL A 108 -17.88 -1.51 6.88
CA VAL A 108 -18.39 -0.56 7.89
C VAL A 108 -17.92 0.87 7.63
N ASP A 109 -16.63 1.02 7.35
CA ASP A 109 -16.00 2.29 6.99
C ASP A 109 -16.64 2.89 5.74
N ILE A 110 -16.94 2.08 4.72
CA ILE A 110 -17.59 2.51 3.47
C ILE A 110 -18.98 3.08 3.73
N ARG A 111 -19.84 2.38 4.49
CA ARG A 111 -21.19 2.88 4.81
C ARG A 111 -21.17 4.10 5.72
N LYS A 112 -20.27 4.17 6.69
CA LYS A 112 -20.10 5.37 7.53
C LYS A 112 -19.62 6.56 6.69
N ASN A 113 -18.66 6.37 5.79
CA ASN A 113 -18.19 7.38 4.85
C ASN A 113 -19.32 7.88 3.94
N LEU A 114 -20.20 7.00 3.45
CA LEU A 114 -21.40 7.40 2.71
C LEU A 114 -22.28 8.34 3.54
N PHE A 115 -22.58 7.98 4.79
CA PHE A 115 -23.42 8.81 5.66
C PHE A 115 -22.80 10.18 5.95
N LYS A 116 -21.48 10.25 6.11
CA LYS A 116 -20.73 11.52 6.24
C LYS A 116 -20.81 12.35 4.97
N LEU A 117 -20.70 11.75 3.77
CA LEU A 117 -20.89 12.47 2.50
C LEU A 117 -22.31 13.03 2.36
N LEU A 118 -23.34 12.26 2.73
CA LEU A 118 -24.72 12.74 2.75
C LEU A 118 -24.88 13.94 3.70
N ARG A 119 -24.25 13.88 4.88
CA ARG A 119 -24.25 14.98 5.84
C ARG A 119 -23.53 16.22 5.30
N LEU A 120 -22.39 16.07 4.63
CA LEU A 120 -21.69 17.18 3.97
C LEU A 120 -22.60 17.88 2.95
N TYR A 121 -23.37 17.13 2.17
CA TYR A 121 -24.35 17.71 1.23
C TYR A 121 -25.46 18.50 1.93
N GLU A 122 -25.98 18.02 3.06
CA GLU A 122 -26.99 18.77 3.83
C GLU A 122 -26.46 20.12 4.33
N LEU A 123 -25.19 20.15 4.74
CA LEU A 123 -24.52 21.34 5.23
C LEU A 123 -24.21 22.32 4.09
N ASP A 124 -23.73 21.80 2.97
CA ASP A 124 -23.44 22.56 1.75
C ASP A 124 -23.69 21.69 0.51
N PRO A 125 -24.75 21.96 -0.28
CA PRO A 125 -25.04 21.22 -1.50
C PRO A 125 -23.94 21.24 -2.56
N SER A 126 -22.99 22.19 -2.47
CA SER A 126 -21.87 22.29 -3.40
C SER A 126 -20.68 21.40 -3.02
N SER A 127 -20.64 20.88 -1.79
CA SER A 127 -19.53 20.09 -1.23
C SER A 127 -19.19 18.84 -2.06
N LEU A 128 -20.19 18.21 -2.67
CA LEU A 128 -20.02 16.97 -3.44
C LEU A 128 -19.79 17.19 -4.94
N THR A 129 -19.72 18.44 -5.41
CA THR A 129 -19.63 18.76 -6.84
C THR A 129 -18.44 18.07 -7.50
N LEU A 130 -17.29 18.03 -6.81
CA LEU A 130 -16.09 17.39 -7.33
C LEU A 130 -16.27 15.86 -7.43
N LEU A 131 -16.74 15.22 -6.35
CA LEU A 131 -16.94 13.77 -6.31
C LEU A 131 -17.92 13.29 -7.38
N LEU A 132 -19.00 14.04 -7.63
CA LEU A 132 -19.99 13.72 -8.67
C LEU A 132 -19.47 13.87 -10.12
N THR A 133 -18.25 14.36 -10.31
CA THR A 133 -17.58 14.41 -11.63
C THR A 133 -16.53 13.33 -11.81
N MET A 134 -16.28 12.53 -10.78
CA MET A 134 -15.25 11.50 -10.80
C MET A 134 -15.70 10.31 -11.66
N THR A 135 -14.73 9.54 -12.14
CA THR A 135 -15.02 8.32 -12.89
C THR A 135 -15.11 7.16 -11.91
N ILE A 136 -16.23 6.43 -11.95
CA ILE A 136 -16.47 5.22 -11.16
C ILE A 136 -16.49 3.98 -12.06
N ASN A 137 -16.27 2.79 -11.48
CA ASN A 137 -16.46 1.53 -12.18
C ASN A 137 -17.90 1.41 -12.69
N GLN A 138 -18.07 1.21 -13.99
CA GLN A 138 -19.39 1.09 -14.60
C GLN A 138 -19.94 -0.34 -14.54
N ASP A 139 -19.09 -1.33 -14.29
CA ASP A 139 -19.48 -2.74 -14.34
C ASP A 139 -20.45 -3.10 -13.20
N GLU A 140 -20.31 -2.44 -12.05
CA GLU A 140 -21.15 -2.59 -10.85
C GLU A 140 -22.20 -1.48 -10.69
N SER A 141 -22.36 -0.63 -11.72
CA SER A 141 -23.26 0.54 -11.66
C SER A 141 -24.71 0.20 -11.35
N HIS A 142 -25.15 -1.01 -11.69
CA HIS A 142 -26.48 -1.52 -11.33
C HIS A 142 -26.61 -1.74 -9.82
N ASP A 143 -25.62 -2.36 -9.19
CA ASP A 143 -25.64 -2.67 -7.76
C ASP A 143 -25.56 -1.39 -6.92
N TYR A 144 -24.78 -0.41 -7.37
CA TYR A 144 -24.75 0.92 -6.75
C TYR A 144 -26.12 1.61 -6.80
N LEU A 145 -26.82 1.52 -7.94
CA LEU A 145 -28.15 2.11 -8.10
C LEU A 145 -29.20 1.40 -7.26
N ASP A 146 -29.16 0.07 -7.23
CA ASP A 146 -30.09 -0.74 -6.43
C ASP A 146 -29.93 -0.44 -4.94
N ALA A 147 -28.70 -0.35 -4.44
CA ALA A 147 -28.40 0.07 -3.07
C ALA A 147 -28.90 1.49 -2.76
N ALA A 148 -28.68 2.46 -3.68
CA ALA A 148 -29.13 3.83 -3.50
C ALA A 148 -30.67 3.96 -3.43
N VAL A 149 -31.39 3.29 -4.34
CA VAL A 149 -32.86 3.26 -4.37
C VAL A 149 -33.40 2.55 -3.13
N GLY A 150 -32.80 1.42 -2.75
CA GLY A 150 -33.14 0.68 -1.54
C GLY A 150 -32.98 1.52 -0.28
N LEU A 151 -31.85 2.24 -0.17
CA LEU A 151 -31.54 3.08 0.98
C LEU A 151 -32.57 4.19 1.13
N ARG A 152 -32.96 4.86 0.05
CA ARG A 152 -34.01 5.90 0.12
C ARG A 152 -35.37 5.30 0.45
N ALA A 153 -35.72 4.14 -0.10
CA ALA A 153 -37.00 3.49 0.14
C ALA A 153 -37.16 3.07 1.60
N ALA A 154 -36.11 2.53 2.22
CA ALA A 154 -36.11 2.07 3.60
C ALA A 154 -35.85 3.20 4.62
N HIS A 155 -34.99 4.17 4.28
CA HIS A 155 -34.50 5.22 5.18
C HIS A 155 -34.56 6.62 4.54
N ALA A 156 -35.75 7.03 4.10
CA ALA A 156 -35.95 8.31 3.39
C ALA A 156 -35.46 9.56 4.13
N SER A 157 -35.38 9.53 5.47
CA SER A 157 -34.87 10.63 6.30
C SER A 157 -33.35 10.77 6.29
N VAL A 158 -32.63 9.71 5.89
CA VAL A 158 -31.15 9.69 5.84
C VAL A 158 -30.65 10.26 4.52
N VAL A 159 -31.37 10.04 3.42
CA VAL A 159 -30.97 10.49 2.09
C VAL A 159 -31.49 11.92 1.84
N PRO A 160 -30.61 12.93 1.67
CA PRO A 160 -31.03 14.30 1.44
C PRO A 160 -31.95 14.42 0.21
N ALA A 161 -33.06 15.15 0.36
CA ALA A 161 -34.06 15.30 -0.72
C ALA A 161 -33.52 16.00 -1.98
N GLY A 162 -32.40 16.71 -1.87
CA GLY A 162 -31.73 17.36 -2.99
C GLY A 162 -30.82 16.45 -3.81
N LEU A 163 -30.49 15.25 -3.33
CA LEU A 163 -29.70 14.27 -4.09
C LEU A 163 -30.65 13.30 -4.80
N SER A 164 -30.41 13.02 -6.08
CA SER A 164 -31.10 11.94 -6.79
C SER A 164 -30.51 10.57 -6.44
N ASP A 165 -31.24 9.50 -6.76
CA ASP A 165 -30.73 8.14 -6.58
C ASP A 165 -29.48 7.88 -7.41
N ASP A 166 -29.43 8.40 -8.64
CA ASP A 166 -28.22 8.35 -9.49
C ASP A 166 -27.01 9.03 -8.83
N ALA A 167 -27.23 10.15 -8.12
CA ALA A 167 -26.16 10.85 -7.42
C ALA A 167 -25.67 10.04 -6.21
N VAL A 168 -26.58 9.44 -5.44
CA VAL A 168 -26.20 8.56 -4.32
C VAL A 168 -25.48 7.31 -4.82
N ALA A 169 -25.98 6.69 -5.88
CA ALA A 169 -25.32 5.57 -6.56
C ALA A 169 -23.91 5.94 -7.02
N HIS A 170 -23.72 7.16 -7.53
CA HIS A 170 -22.41 7.64 -7.91
C HIS A 170 -21.47 7.78 -6.71
N LEU A 171 -21.94 8.26 -5.56
CA LEU A 171 -21.13 8.33 -4.34
C LEU A 171 -20.76 6.95 -3.82
N ILE A 172 -21.67 5.97 -3.88
CA ILE A 172 -21.38 4.57 -3.56
C ILE A 172 -20.26 4.05 -4.47
N GLY A 173 -20.35 4.33 -5.78
CA GLY A 173 -19.32 3.97 -6.74
C GLY A 173 -17.99 4.71 -6.54
N VAL A 174 -17.98 5.91 -5.95
CA VAL A 174 -16.73 6.60 -5.57
C VAL A 174 -16.05 5.90 -4.40
N LEU A 175 -16.84 5.46 -3.41
CA LEU A 175 -16.35 4.80 -2.20
C LEU A 175 -15.82 3.38 -2.46
N ASN A 176 -16.42 2.65 -3.40
CA ASN A 176 -15.98 1.30 -3.79
C ASN A 176 -14.93 1.31 -4.92
N ASN A 177 -14.17 2.40 -5.05
CA ASN A 177 -13.18 2.55 -6.11
C ASN A 177 -11.93 3.25 -5.56
N LYS A 178 -10.99 3.56 -6.45
CA LYS A 178 -9.66 4.11 -6.12
C LYS A 178 -9.64 5.45 -5.35
N TYR A 179 -10.78 6.04 -5.01
CA TYR A 179 -10.84 7.28 -4.25
C TYR A 179 -10.89 7.06 -2.74
N CYS A 180 -11.25 5.86 -2.28
CA CYS A 180 -11.24 5.50 -0.87
C CYS A 180 -9.96 4.72 -0.56
N HIS A 181 -9.11 5.27 0.31
CA HIS A 181 -7.82 4.71 0.67
C HIS A 181 -7.82 4.25 2.11
N ALA A 182 -7.15 3.14 2.39
CA ALA A 182 -6.92 2.68 3.76
C ALA A 182 -6.09 3.72 4.55
N LEU A 183 -6.41 3.87 5.83
CA LEU A 183 -5.77 4.76 6.79
C LEU A 183 -5.46 3.96 8.05
N GLU A 184 -4.22 3.49 8.14
CA GLU A 184 -3.76 2.56 9.18
C GLU A 184 -3.90 3.13 10.60
N GLU A 185 -3.51 4.40 10.82
CA GLU A 185 -3.54 5.03 12.16
C GLU A 185 -4.94 5.11 12.77
N ILE A 186 -5.99 5.15 11.93
CA ILE A 186 -7.38 5.18 12.38
C ILE A 186 -8.09 3.84 12.17
N GLN A 187 -7.35 2.84 11.68
CA GLN A 187 -7.86 1.53 11.28
C GLN A 187 -9.14 1.68 10.45
N GLY A 188 -9.03 2.34 9.30
CA GLY A 188 -10.21 2.72 8.53
C GLY A 188 -9.90 3.12 7.09
N SER A 189 -10.79 3.88 6.48
CA SER A 189 -10.57 4.46 5.15
C SER A 189 -11.01 5.91 5.06
N GLY A 190 -10.43 6.63 4.09
CA GLY A 190 -10.75 8.02 3.79
C GLY A 190 -10.82 8.32 2.30
N VAL A 191 -11.60 9.33 1.93
CA VAL A 191 -11.81 9.74 0.54
C VAL A 191 -10.84 10.83 0.13
N PHE A 192 -9.98 10.54 -0.85
CA PHE A 192 -8.99 11.45 -1.44
C PHE A 192 -9.23 11.58 -2.94
N VAL A 193 -9.32 12.80 -3.46
CA VAL A 193 -9.54 13.02 -4.90
C VAL A 193 -8.21 13.25 -5.61
N TYR A 194 -7.38 14.16 -5.09
CA TYR A 194 -6.19 14.59 -5.78
C TYR A 194 -5.09 13.54 -5.80
N MET A 195 -4.99 12.72 -4.75
CA MET A 195 -4.10 11.55 -4.72
C MET A 195 -4.55 10.46 -5.71
N SER A 196 -5.86 10.27 -5.85
CA SER A 196 -6.47 9.19 -6.64
C SER A 196 -6.49 9.44 -8.16
N ILE A 197 -6.27 10.68 -8.59
CA ILE A 197 -6.12 11.04 -10.01
C ILE A 197 -4.68 10.97 -10.51
N LEU A 198 -3.71 10.73 -9.63
CA LEU A 198 -2.32 10.54 -10.02
C LEU A 198 -2.20 9.33 -10.96
N THR A 199 -1.18 9.34 -11.82
CA THR A 199 -0.99 8.27 -12.79
C THR A 199 -0.13 7.16 -12.20
N HIS A 200 -0.54 5.91 -12.42
CA HIS A 200 0.27 4.77 -12.00
C HIS A 200 1.59 4.69 -12.78
N SER A 201 2.67 4.31 -12.09
CA SER A 201 3.92 3.82 -12.69
C SER A 201 4.55 2.79 -11.76
N CYS A 202 4.95 1.63 -12.28
CA CYS A 202 5.71 0.63 -11.52
C CYS A 202 7.16 1.08 -11.23
N VAL A 203 7.57 2.23 -11.75
CA VAL A 203 8.82 2.93 -11.38
C VAL A 203 8.41 4.37 -11.05
N PRO A 204 7.76 4.60 -9.90
CA PRO A 204 7.19 5.89 -9.59
C PRO A 204 8.27 6.94 -9.31
N ASN A 205 7.90 8.20 -9.43
CA ASN A 205 8.75 9.33 -9.05
C ASN A 205 8.24 10.07 -7.81
N CYS A 206 7.10 9.64 -7.28
CA CYS A 206 6.51 10.10 -6.05
C CYS A 206 6.14 8.91 -5.15
N ASN A 207 6.05 9.18 -3.85
CA ASN A 207 5.56 8.25 -2.84
C ASN A 207 4.39 8.90 -2.10
N LEU A 208 3.42 8.10 -1.70
CA LEU A 208 2.30 8.51 -0.86
C LEU A 208 2.59 8.09 0.58
N THR A 209 2.40 8.98 1.53
CA THR A 209 2.41 8.64 2.96
C THR A 209 1.20 9.23 3.65
N THR A 210 0.73 8.57 4.70
CA THR A 210 -0.48 8.93 5.44
C THR A 210 -0.15 9.19 6.90
N THR A 211 -0.71 10.26 7.46
CA THR A 211 -0.68 10.53 8.91
C THR A 211 -2.07 10.97 9.34
N GLY A 212 -2.68 10.23 10.26
CA GLY A 212 -4.09 10.33 10.62
C GLY A 212 -5.00 10.33 9.39
N HIS A 213 -5.62 11.49 9.13
CA HIS A 213 -6.54 11.69 8.00
C HIS A 213 -5.91 12.41 6.80
N THR A 214 -4.60 12.63 6.81
CA THR A 214 -3.90 13.44 5.80
C THR A 214 -2.97 12.56 4.97
N MET A 215 -3.05 12.68 3.64
CA MET A 215 -2.12 12.05 2.71
C MET A 215 -1.14 13.07 2.13
N TRP A 216 0.11 12.66 1.95
CA TRP A 216 1.23 13.50 1.53
C TRP A 216 1.84 12.91 0.28
N LEU A 217 2.03 13.74 -0.75
CA LEU A 217 2.74 13.34 -1.97
C LEU A 217 4.17 13.88 -1.92
N THR A 218 5.17 12.99 -1.93
CA THR A 218 6.58 13.38 -1.86
C THR A 218 7.33 12.92 -3.10
N ALA A 219 8.16 13.79 -3.68
CA ALA A 219 9.04 13.42 -4.79
C ALA A 219 10.19 12.52 -4.30
N THR A 220 10.30 11.29 -4.79
CA THR A 220 11.36 10.33 -4.38
C THR A 220 12.68 10.54 -5.14
N ARG A 221 12.63 11.30 -6.22
CA ARG A 221 13.77 11.72 -7.04
C ARG A 221 13.55 13.15 -7.55
N PRO A 222 14.56 13.81 -8.14
CA PRO A 222 14.33 15.08 -8.82
C PRO A 222 13.27 14.93 -9.92
N ILE A 223 12.34 15.88 -9.97
CA ILE A 223 11.26 15.96 -10.98
C ILE A 223 11.42 17.28 -11.73
N ALA A 224 11.44 17.23 -13.05
CA ALA A 224 11.52 18.43 -13.88
C ALA A 224 10.13 19.09 -14.07
N ALA A 225 10.10 20.39 -14.35
CA ALA A 225 8.87 21.04 -14.80
C ALA A 225 8.33 20.32 -16.06
N HIS A 226 7.01 20.17 -16.11
CA HIS A 226 6.23 19.44 -17.11
C HIS A 226 6.38 17.90 -17.09
N GLU A 227 7.13 17.35 -16.14
CA GLU A 227 7.15 15.91 -15.92
C GLU A 227 5.87 15.46 -15.19
N ALA A 228 5.32 14.31 -15.57
CA ALA A 228 4.16 13.73 -14.91
C ALA A 228 4.49 13.21 -13.51
N LEU A 229 3.58 13.43 -12.57
CA LEU A 229 3.66 12.87 -11.23
C LEU A 229 3.06 11.47 -11.26
N THR A 230 3.84 10.50 -10.80
CA THR A 230 3.49 9.08 -10.85
C THR A 230 3.76 8.40 -9.52
N VAL A 231 2.84 7.52 -9.13
CA VAL A 231 2.86 6.73 -7.89
C VAL A 231 2.60 5.26 -8.22
N ASP A 232 2.92 4.34 -7.33
CA ASP A 232 2.47 2.96 -7.45
C ASP A 232 1.10 2.82 -6.79
N LEU A 233 0.02 2.96 -7.59
CA LEU A 233 -1.35 2.88 -7.08
C LEU A 233 -1.82 1.48 -6.66
N ALA A 234 -1.11 0.42 -7.06
CA ALA A 234 -1.60 -0.96 -6.93
C ALA A 234 -0.62 -1.84 -6.14
N ASN A 235 0.33 -1.22 -5.44
CA ASN A 235 1.35 -1.89 -4.63
C ASN A 235 2.05 -3.05 -5.37
N LEU A 236 2.47 -2.80 -6.61
CA LEU A 236 2.97 -3.83 -7.54
C LEU A 236 4.47 -4.10 -7.41
N PHE A 237 5.07 -3.71 -6.30
CA PHE A 237 6.48 -3.93 -6.04
C PHE A 237 6.80 -5.44 -6.04
N TYR A 238 7.99 -5.79 -6.52
CA TYR A 238 8.47 -7.17 -6.62
C TYR A 238 7.60 -8.15 -7.46
N ARG A 239 6.47 -7.74 -8.04
CA ARG A 239 5.64 -8.56 -8.93
C ARG A 239 6.29 -8.66 -10.32
N PRO A 240 6.35 -9.83 -10.98
CA PRO A 240 6.78 -9.97 -12.37
C PRO A 240 5.93 -9.17 -13.36
N GLN A 241 6.50 -8.82 -14.52
CA GLN A 241 5.82 -7.99 -15.52
C GLN A 241 4.45 -8.52 -15.94
N LYS A 242 4.35 -9.83 -16.19
CA LYS A 242 3.10 -10.44 -16.64
C LYS A 242 1.99 -10.24 -15.61
N GLU A 243 2.29 -10.50 -14.34
CA GLU A 243 1.36 -10.32 -13.24
C GLU A 243 0.98 -8.85 -13.09
N ARG A 244 1.95 -7.93 -13.08
CA ARG A 244 1.68 -6.48 -13.06
C ARG A 244 0.69 -6.05 -14.16
N LEU A 245 0.83 -6.56 -15.37
CA LEU A 245 -0.06 -6.22 -16.48
C LEU A 245 -1.47 -6.80 -16.32
N GLU A 246 -1.60 -8.04 -15.81
CA GLU A 246 -2.89 -8.67 -15.53
C GLU A 246 -3.65 -7.90 -14.44
N LEU A 247 -2.96 -7.52 -13.37
CA LEU A 247 -3.51 -6.72 -12.26
C LEU A 247 -4.02 -5.35 -12.72
N LEU A 248 -3.17 -4.62 -13.45
CA LEU A 248 -3.54 -3.31 -13.98
C LEU A 248 -4.68 -3.39 -15.00
N GLU A 249 -4.78 -4.49 -15.76
CA GLU A 249 -5.89 -4.69 -16.70
C GLU A 249 -7.23 -4.85 -15.97
N ASN A 250 -7.26 -5.56 -14.84
CA ASN A 250 -8.46 -5.68 -13.99
C ASN A 250 -8.93 -4.31 -13.50
N ASP A 251 -7.98 -3.45 -13.09
CA ASP A 251 -8.24 -2.07 -12.66
C ASP A 251 -8.46 -1.08 -13.81
N LYS A 252 -8.43 -1.55 -15.06
CA LYS A 252 -8.54 -0.72 -16.27
C LYS A 252 -7.47 0.37 -16.34
N VAL A 253 -6.30 0.13 -15.73
CA VAL A 253 -5.13 1.00 -15.73
C VAL A 253 -4.18 0.59 -16.84
N VAL A 254 -3.78 1.56 -17.68
CA VAL A 254 -2.77 1.33 -18.72
C VAL A 254 -1.45 1.93 -18.27
N CYS A 255 -0.51 1.08 -17.86
CA CYS A 255 0.84 1.50 -17.48
C CYS A 255 1.79 1.52 -18.68
N ALA A 256 2.43 2.67 -18.90
CA ALA A 256 3.41 2.87 -19.98
C ALA A 256 4.85 3.01 -19.47
N CYS A 257 5.12 2.58 -18.23
CA CYS A 257 6.46 2.69 -17.64
C CYS A 257 7.46 1.74 -18.32
N ASP A 258 8.75 1.96 -18.10
CA ASP A 258 9.82 1.18 -18.72
C ASP A 258 9.81 -0.31 -18.30
N LEU A 259 9.29 -0.64 -17.11
CA LEU A 259 9.13 -2.02 -16.64
C LEU A 259 7.94 -2.74 -17.30
N CYS A 260 6.88 -2.03 -17.66
CA CYS A 260 5.72 -2.61 -18.34
C CYS A 260 5.93 -2.71 -19.85
N THR A 261 6.73 -1.83 -20.44
CA THR A 261 6.98 -1.73 -21.88
C THR A 261 8.23 -2.49 -22.37
N ASP A 262 8.79 -3.37 -21.54
CA ASP A 262 10.03 -4.12 -21.82
C ASP A 262 11.29 -3.24 -22.06
N ALA A 263 11.23 -1.95 -21.77
CA ALA A 263 12.38 -1.06 -21.91
C ALA A 263 13.45 -1.33 -20.83
N LEU A 264 13.03 -1.81 -19.66
CA LEU A 264 13.89 -2.34 -18.60
C LEU A 264 13.76 -3.87 -18.47
N PRO A 265 14.81 -4.57 -18.00
CA PRO A 265 14.69 -5.98 -17.62
C PRO A 265 13.72 -6.18 -16.44
N ASP A 266 13.06 -7.34 -16.40
CA ASP A 266 12.24 -7.73 -15.26
C ASP A 266 13.14 -8.24 -14.12
N TYR A 267 13.50 -7.34 -13.21
CA TYR A 267 14.41 -7.67 -12.11
C TYR A 267 13.83 -8.68 -11.12
N ALA A 268 12.50 -8.76 -11.01
CA ALA A 268 11.80 -9.74 -10.19
C ALA A 268 11.93 -11.17 -10.73
N ARG A 269 12.20 -11.34 -12.04
CA ARG A 269 12.47 -12.65 -12.67
C ARG A 269 13.96 -12.86 -12.86
N ALA A 270 14.66 -13.15 -11.77
CA ALA A 270 16.11 -13.33 -11.74
C ALA A 270 16.52 -14.81 -11.84
N PHE A 271 17.36 -15.18 -12.81
CA PHE A 271 17.85 -16.56 -12.99
C PHE A 271 19.37 -16.66 -12.88
N LYS A 272 19.89 -17.81 -12.44
CA LYS A 272 21.32 -18.09 -12.42
C LYS A 272 21.81 -18.38 -13.83
N CYS A 273 22.91 -17.76 -14.22
CA CYS A 273 23.54 -18.02 -15.51
C CYS A 273 24.11 -19.45 -15.57
N HIS A 274 23.76 -20.23 -16.60
CA HIS A 274 24.38 -21.54 -16.82
C HIS A 274 25.79 -21.47 -17.45
N ALA A 275 26.21 -20.28 -17.93
CA ALA A 275 27.47 -20.08 -18.64
C ALA A 275 28.57 -19.44 -17.79
N CYS A 276 28.24 -18.84 -16.64
CA CYS A 276 29.21 -18.30 -15.69
C CYS A 276 28.67 -18.37 -14.26
N THR A 277 29.57 -18.42 -13.28
CA THR A 277 29.22 -18.74 -11.88
C THR A 277 28.38 -17.65 -11.20
N ASP A 278 28.74 -16.38 -11.39
CA ASP A 278 28.13 -15.26 -10.67
C ASP A 278 27.15 -14.44 -11.53
N GLY A 279 26.84 -14.94 -12.74
CA GLY A 279 25.98 -14.24 -13.68
C GLY A 279 24.51 -14.35 -13.31
N ILE A 280 23.79 -13.22 -13.39
CA ILE A 280 22.34 -13.16 -13.26
C ILE A 280 21.74 -12.90 -14.65
N VAL A 281 20.59 -13.52 -14.93
CA VAL A 281 19.85 -13.38 -16.18
C VAL A 281 18.47 -12.84 -15.85
N HIS A 282 18.04 -11.82 -16.58
CA HIS A 282 16.70 -11.25 -16.51
C HIS A 282 16.06 -11.30 -17.89
N PRO A 283 14.75 -11.60 -17.99
CA PRO A 283 14.03 -11.44 -19.24
C PRO A 283 13.85 -9.95 -19.54
N LYS A 284 14.03 -9.59 -20.81
CA LYS A 284 13.70 -8.27 -21.35
C LYS A 284 13.16 -8.45 -22.77
N ALA A 285 11.90 -8.10 -23.03
CA ALA A 285 11.25 -8.35 -24.31
C ALA A 285 11.40 -9.81 -24.78
N ASN A 286 11.23 -10.77 -23.86
CA ASN A 286 11.46 -12.21 -24.07
C ASN A 286 12.91 -12.63 -24.42
N VAL A 287 13.90 -11.74 -24.24
CA VAL A 287 15.32 -12.07 -24.38
C VAL A 287 15.94 -12.30 -23.00
N PHE A 288 16.49 -13.50 -22.80
CA PHE A 288 17.17 -13.90 -21.58
C PHE A 288 18.68 -13.77 -21.78
N SER A 289 19.27 -12.70 -21.25
CA SER A 289 20.70 -12.42 -21.39
C SER A 289 21.35 -12.23 -20.03
N CYS A 290 22.53 -12.83 -19.86
CA CYS A 290 23.30 -12.63 -18.64
C CYS A 290 23.85 -11.20 -18.55
N THR A 291 23.73 -10.59 -17.39
CA THR A 291 24.26 -9.24 -17.09
C THR A 291 25.79 -9.21 -17.01
N THR A 292 26.42 -10.36 -16.77
CA THR A 292 27.88 -10.49 -16.57
C THR A 292 28.61 -10.99 -17.82
N CYS A 293 28.25 -12.16 -18.33
CA CYS A 293 28.94 -12.76 -19.49
C CYS A 293 28.25 -12.48 -20.84
N HIS A 294 27.07 -11.85 -20.82
CA HIS A 294 26.29 -11.49 -22.00
C HIS A 294 25.89 -12.67 -22.91
N VAL A 295 25.95 -13.90 -22.38
CA VAL A 295 25.39 -15.07 -23.06
C VAL A 295 23.88 -14.92 -23.11
N VAL A 296 23.33 -15.05 -24.31
CA VAL A 296 21.89 -15.10 -24.59
C VAL A 296 21.45 -16.56 -24.62
N TRP A 297 20.39 -16.88 -23.90
CA TRP A 297 19.87 -18.24 -23.78
C TRP A 297 19.10 -18.65 -25.03
N GLY A 298 19.19 -19.94 -25.37
CA GLY A 298 18.41 -20.52 -26.47
C GLY A 298 16.96 -20.81 -26.05
N ALA A 299 16.10 -21.08 -27.03
CA ALA A 299 14.69 -21.42 -26.77
C ALA A 299 14.52 -22.63 -25.85
N ASP A 300 15.41 -23.62 -25.95
CA ASP A 300 15.38 -24.81 -25.09
C ASP A 300 15.71 -24.47 -23.63
N ASP A 301 16.70 -23.59 -23.40
CA ASP A 301 17.07 -23.12 -22.06
C ASP A 301 15.94 -22.30 -21.44
N VAL A 302 15.33 -21.39 -22.22
CA VAL A 302 14.18 -20.59 -21.79
C VAL A 302 12.98 -21.49 -21.46
N THR A 303 12.63 -22.44 -22.34
CA THR A 303 11.53 -23.38 -22.07
C THR A 303 11.79 -24.18 -20.80
N ALA A 304 13.02 -24.64 -20.59
CA ALA A 304 13.38 -25.43 -19.43
C ALA A 304 13.37 -24.62 -18.13
N ILE A 305 13.73 -23.33 -18.15
CA ILE A 305 13.70 -22.49 -16.93
C ILE A 305 12.27 -22.09 -16.57
N GLU A 306 11.42 -21.77 -17.56
CA GLU A 306 10.02 -21.40 -17.32
C GLU A 306 9.19 -22.60 -16.81
N ALA A 307 9.53 -23.81 -17.24
CA ALA A 307 8.94 -25.03 -16.69
C ALA A 307 9.35 -25.26 -15.23
N GLU A 308 10.58 -24.91 -14.86
CA GLU A 308 11.05 -24.99 -13.46
C GLU A 308 10.42 -23.91 -12.59
N GLU A 309 10.33 -22.67 -13.09
CA GLU A 309 9.66 -21.55 -12.44
C GLU A 309 8.22 -21.93 -12.09
N ARG A 310 7.43 -22.39 -13.06
CA ARG A 310 6.04 -22.82 -12.85
C ARG A 310 5.93 -23.95 -11.83
N ARG A 311 6.83 -24.94 -11.89
CA ARG A 311 6.84 -26.03 -10.92
C ARG A 311 7.11 -25.50 -9.52
N LEU A 312 8.04 -24.55 -9.35
CA LEU A 312 8.37 -24.00 -8.03
C LEU A 312 7.24 -23.17 -7.46
N VAL A 313 6.50 -22.40 -8.27
CA VAL A 313 5.26 -21.75 -7.82
C VAL A 313 4.30 -22.76 -7.18
N GLU A 314 4.14 -23.94 -7.78
CA GLU A 314 3.18 -24.96 -7.30
C GLU A 314 3.72 -25.84 -6.15
N THR A 315 5.03 -25.86 -5.90
CA THR A 315 5.66 -26.90 -5.05
C THR A 315 6.57 -26.37 -3.96
N LEU A 316 6.90 -25.07 -3.96
CA LEU A 316 7.70 -24.46 -2.90
C LEU A 316 6.90 -24.41 -1.60
N ASP A 317 7.43 -25.08 -0.58
CA ASP A 317 6.88 -25.09 0.78
C ASP A 317 8.08 -25.13 1.74
N ALA A 318 8.72 -23.97 1.91
CA ALA A 318 9.88 -23.82 2.78
C ALA A 318 9.41 -23.22 4.12
N THR A 319 9.59 -23.97 5.20
CA THR A 319 9.20 -23.56 6.57
C THR A 319 10.38 -23.07 7.42
N SER A 320 11.55 -22.89 6.80
CA SER A 320 12.72 -22.28 7.44
C SER A 320 13.67 -21.70 6.41
N LEU A 321 14.54 -20.78 6.85
CA LEU A 321 15.59 -20.21 6.01
C LEU A 321 16.53 -21.27 5.42
N ASP A 322 16.92 -22.27 6.20
CA ASP A 322 17.82 -23.33 5.72
C ASP A 322 17.15 -24.18 4.62
N ALA A 323 15.86 -24.50 4.79
CA ALA A 323 15.09 -25.20 3.76
C ALA A 323 14.95 -24.37 2.48
N LEU A 324 14.67 -23.07 2.61
CA LEU A 324 14.63 -22.15 1.48
C LEU A 324 15.99 -22.07 0.78
N ASP A 325 17.09 -22.03 1.53
CA ASP A 325 18.45 -22.03 0.99
C ASP A 325 18.79 -23.31 0.22
N ASP A 326 18.37 -24.48 0.72
CA ASP A 326 18.53 -25.75 0.02
C ASP A 326 17.77 -25.75 -1.32
N VAL A 327 16.53 -25.25 -1.34
CA VAL A 327 15.75 -25.11 -2.58
C VAL A 327 16.42 -24.14 -3.55
N ILE A 328 16.84 -22.97 -3.07
CA ILE A 328 17.53 -21.97 -3.88
C ILE A 328 18.82 -22.57 -4.44
N ALA A 329 19.61 -23.28 -3.64
CA ALA A 329 20.86 -23.91 -4.08
C ALA A 329 20.63 -24.96 -5.19
N ALA A 330 19.57 -25.77 -5.06
CA ALA A 330 19.20 -26.79 -6.03
C ALA A 330 18.55 -26.23 -7.31
N SER A 331 18.01 -25.00 -7.27
CA SER A 331 17.32 -24.38 -8.38
C SER A 331 18.24 -23.62 -9.34
N ARG A 332 17.79 -23.46 -10.60
CA ARG A 332 18.35 -22.52 -11.58
C ARG A 332 17.82 -21.10 -11.43
N LEU A 333 16.80 -20.86 -10.61
CA LEU A 333 16.34 -19.51 -10.26
C LEU A 333 17.35 -18.86 -9.32
N HIS A 334 17.54 -17.55 -9.44
CA HIS A 334 18.42 -16.78 -8.56
C HIS A 334 17.70 -16.42 -7.27
N ARG A 335 18.43 -16.17 -6.17
CA ARG A 335 17.84 -15.80 -4.87
C ARG A 335 16.98 -14.53 -4.88
N PHE A 336 17.08 -13.72 -5.93
CA PHE A 336 16.29 -12.49 -6.13
C PHE A 336 14.99 -12.71 -6.92
N HIS A 337 14.71 -13.95 -7.30
CA HIS A 337 13.49 -14.29 -8.02
C HIS A 337 12.26 -14.12 -7.13
N PHE A 338 11.16 -13.59 -7.67
CA PHE A 338 9.94 -13.27 -6.92
C PHE A 338 9.42 -14.43 -6.06
N ILE A 339 9.42 -15.65 -6.60
CA ILE A 339 9.06 -16.88 -5.86
C ILE A 339 9.80 -17.01 -4.52
N PHE A 340 11.10 -16.71 -4.49
CA PHE A 340 11.90 -16.83 -3.27
C PHE A 340 11.82 -15.59 -2.39
N PHE A 341 11.43 -14.44 -2.94
CA PHE A 341 11.12 -13.25 -2.17
C PHE A 341 9.83 -13.45 -1.39
N TRP A 342 8.75 -13.88 -2.04
CA TRP A 342 7.47 -14.13 -1.37
C TRP A 342 7.55 -15.28 -0.37
N ALA A 343 8.27 -16.37 -0.68
CA ALA A 343 8.53 -17.40 0.31
C ALA A 343 9.37 -16.91 1.52
N LEU A 344 10.18 -15.87 1.34
CA LEU A 344 10.93 -15.24 2.43
C LEU A 344 10.03 -14.31 3.25
N ASP A 345 9.08 -13.65 2.60
CA ASP A 345 8.04 -12.83 3.22
C ASP A 345 7.09 -13.68 4.06
N ASP A 346 6.60 -14.80 3.53
CA ASP A 346 5.78 -15.77 4.28
C ASP A 346 6.53 -16.27 5.53
N LEU A 347 7.82 -16.58 5.39
CA LEU A 347 8.67 -16.97 6.52
C LEU A 347 8.84 -15.85 7.55
N ASN A 348 8.91 -14.60 7.11
CA ASN A 348 8.97 -13.45 7.99
C ASN A 348 7.70 -13.36 8.84
N SER A 349 6.52 -13.42 8.20
CA SER A 349 5.22 -13.36 8.88
C SER A 349 5.07 -14.47 9.92
N ILE A 350 5.38 -15.72 9.55
CA ILE A 350 5.36 -16.86 10.50
C ILE A 350 6.28 -16.62 11.70
N CYS A 351 7.50 -16.12 11.45
CA CYS A 351 8.47 -15.91 12.53
C CYS A 351 8.07 -14.75 13.46
N VAL A 352 7.38 -13.74 12.94
CA VAL A 352 6.86 -12.62 13.73
C VAL A 352 5.67 -13.09 14.58
N GLU A 353 4.71 -13.82 14.00
CA GLU A 353 3.53 -14.32 14.70
C GLU A 353 3.86 -15.33 15.82
N GLU A 354 4.83 -16.21 15.59
CA GLU A 354 5.22 -17.23 16.57
C GLU A 354 6.24 -16.74 17.62
N GLU A 355 6.57 -15.43 17.64
CA GLU A 355 7.62 -14.83 18.47
C GLU A 355 8.94 -15.61 18.43
N PHE A 356 9.42 -15.89 17.21
CA PHE A 356 10.58 -16.73 17.00
C PHE A 356 11.91 -16.07 17.43
N ASP A 357 13.02 -16.80 17.29
CA ASP A 357 14.37 -16.31 17.60
C ASP A 357 14.72 -15.02 16.83
N ASP A 358 14.91 -13.90 17.55
CA ASP A 358 15.32 -12.61 16.99
C ASP A 358 16.58 -12.71 16.11
N ALA A 359 17.50 -13.64 16.40
CA ALA A 359 18.69 -13.83 15.56
C ALA A 359 18.36 -14.43 14.19
N ALA A 360 17.27 -15.20 14.08
CA ALA A 360 16.74 -15.71 12.82
C ALA A 360 16.00 -14.59 12.06
N LEU A 361 15.13 -13.83 12.73
CA LEU A 361 14.44 -12.66 12.15
C LEU A 361 15.43 -11.65 11.57
N ALA A 362 16.50 -11.33 12.28
CA ALA A 362 17.53 -10.42 11.78
C ALA A 362 18.28 -10.95 10.53
N LYS A 363 18.25 -12.26 10.25
CA LYS A 363 18.77 -12.81 8.98
C LYS A 363 17.73 -12.69 7.87
N ILE A 364 16.46 -12.91 8.19
CA ILE A 364 15.33 -12.76 7.25
C ILE A 364 15.28 -11.31 6.75
N TYR A 365 15.20 -10.31 7.63
CA TYR A 365 15.15 -8.90 7.21
C TYR A 365 16.35 -8.47 6.37
N ARG A 366 17.57 -8.90 6.72
CA ARG A 366 18.76 -8.61 5.89
C ARG A 366 18.64 -9.19 4.49
N ARG A 367 18.01 -10.35 4.33
CA ARG A 367 17.83 -11.01 3.04
C ARG A 367 16.70 -10.36 2.23
N ILE A 368 15.60 -9.98 2.88
CA ILE A 368 14.54 -9.18 2.28
C ILE A 368 15.12 -7.85 1.75
N LEU A 369 15.92 -7.16 2.56
CA LEU A 369 16.60 -5.92 2.15
C LEU A 369 17.61 -6.15 1.01
N ASP A 370 18.36 -7.26 0.98
CA ASP A 370 19.24 -7.59 -0.18
C ASP A 370 18.40 -7.74 -1.46
N CYS A 371 17.25 -8.42 -1.37
CA CYS A 371 16.30 -8.56 -2.47
C CYS A 371 15.74 -7.20 -2.93
N LEU A 372 15.15 -6.42 -2.02
CA LEU A 372 14.54 -5.11 -2.32
C LEU A 372 15.54 -4.10 -2.87
N ASN A 373 16.76 -4.06 -2.33
CA ASN A 373 17.81 -3.17 -2.83
C ASN A 373 18.29 -3.56 -4.23
N TYR A 374 18.17 -4.84 -4.60
CA TYR A 374 18.49 -5.32 -5.93
C TYR A 374 17.37 -5.01 -6.94
N THR A 375 16.12 -5.32 -6.61
CA THR A 375 14.98 -5.25 -7.55
C THR A 375 14.36 -3.87 -7.67
N LEU A 376 14.39 -3.07 -6.59
CA LEU A 376 13.82 -1.73 -6.55
C LEU A 376 14.97 -0.72 -6.44
N PRO A 377 15.52 -0.18 -7.55
CA PRO A 377 16.68 0.72 -7.48
C PRO A 377 16.35 2.14 -7.02
N TYR A 378 15.13 2.40 -6.57
CA TYR A 378 14.63 3.70 -6.11
C TYR A 378 14.25 3.66 -4.60
N PRO A 379 14.08 4.83 -3.95
CA PRO A 379 13.54 4.91 -2.59
C PRO A 379 12.12 4.35 -2.53
N HIS A 380 11.84 3.51 -1.54
CA HIS A 380 10.55 2.85 -1.34
C HIS A 380 10.30 2.73 0.17
N ASP A 381 9.05 2.88 0.61
CA ASP A 381 8.62 2.74 2.00
C ASP A 381 8.83 1.33 2.59
N GLU A 382 8.60 0.26 1.83
CA GLU A 382 8.92 -1.14 2.20
C GLU A 382 10.33 -1.28 2.76
N LYS A 383 11.31 -0.61 2.13
CA LYS A 383 12.68 -0.61 2.64
C LYS A 383 12.81 0.11 3.97
N VAL A 384 12.09 1.22 4.16
CA VAL A 384 12.08 1.97 5.42
C VAL A 384 11.57 1.06 6.54
N GLN A 385 10.43 0.39 6.33
CA GLN A 385 9.82 -0.52 7.29
C GLN A 385 10.75 -1.68 7.64
N HIS A 386 11.34 -2.36 6.65
CA HIS A 386 12.27 -3.46 6.95
C HIS A 386 13.59 -3.01 7.60
N TYR A 387 14.10 -1.80 7.32
CA TYR A 387 15.24 -1.27 8.06
C TYR A 387 14.88 -0.95 9.51
N ASP A 388 13.67 -0.43 9.76
CA ASP A 388 13.15 -0.19 11.09
C ASP A 388 13.03 -1.50 11.88
N HIS A 389 12.34 -2.49 11.32
CA HIS A 389 12.19 -3.82 11.94
C HIS A 389 13.55 -4.49 12.19
N LEU A 390 14.46 -4.43 11.22
CA LEU A 390 15.83 -4.91 11.42
C LEU A 390 16.51 -4.21 12.60
N ALA A 391 16.39 -2.89 12.73
CA ALA A 391 17.00 -2.15 13.83
C ALA A 391 16.45 -2.59 15.19
N GLN A 392 15.13 -2.76 15.30
CA GLN A 392 14.47 -3.24 16.51
C GLN A 392 14.94 -4.65 16.88
N THR A 393 14.98 -5.59 15.93
CA THR A 393 15.50 -6.94 16.16
C THR A 393 16.98 -6.93 16.56
N LEU A 394 17.79 -6.05 15.96
CA LEU A 394 19.22 -5.92 16.31
C LEU A 394 19.42 -5.42 17.74
N ILE A 395 18.57 -4.52 18.23
CA ILE A 395 18.57 -4.12 19.64
C ILE A 395 18.27 -5.33 20.54
N SER A 396 17.26 -6.13 20.21
CA SER A 396 16.87 -7.31 21.00
C SER A 396 18.00 -8.34 21.14
N ILE A 397 18.81 -8.54 20.10
CA ILE A 397 19.99 -9.43 20.16
C ILE A 397 21.28 -8.75 20.67
N GLY A 398 21.21 -7.46 21.02
CA GLY A 398 22.32 -6.68 21.57
C GLY A 398 23.32 -6.11 20.55
N ASP A 399 23.00 -6.13 19.25
CA ASP A 399 23.80 -5.51 18.19
C ASP A 399 23.41 -4.03 17.98
N VAL A 400 23.76 -3.19 18.96
CA VAL A 400 23.44 -1.75 18.95
C VAL A 400 24.10 -1.01 17.77
N ALA A 401 25.28 -1.46 17.35
CA ALA A 401 25.98 -0.85 16.21
C ALA A 401 25.23 -1.13 14.90
N GLY A 402 24.82 -2.38 14.68
CA GLY A 402 23.99 -2.74 13.54
C GLY A 402 22.62 -2.04 13.56
N ALA A 403 22.00 -1.92 14.74
CA ALA A 403 20.72 -1.20 14.88
C ALA A 403 20.85 0.28 14.49
N LYS A 404 21.93 0.93 14.92
CA LYS A 404 22.21 2.32 14.54
C LYS A 404 22.35 2.45 13.03
N ASP A 405 23.15 1.58 12.40
CA ASP A 405 23.34 1.59 10.94
C ASP A 405 21.98 1.40 10.22
N ALA A 406 21.13 0.50 10.71
CA ALA A 406 19.79 0.29 10.16
C ALA A 406 18.88 1.52 10.31
N TYR A 407 18.87 2.19 11.47
CA TYR A 407 18.15 3.46 11.64
C TYR A 407 18.68 4.60 10.77
N GLU A 408 19.99 4.67 10.52
CA GLU A 408 20.56 5.65 9.58
C GLU A 408 20.02 5.44 8.16
N HIS A 409 19.85 4.18 7.73
CA HIS A 409 19.24 3.84 6.43
C HIS A 409 17.73 4.15 6.41
N ALA A 410 16.99 3.77 7.46
CA ALA A 410 15.56 4.07 7.60
C ALA A 410 15.32 5.59 7.54
N TYR A 411 16.10 6.39 8.27
CA TYR A 411 16.01 7.85 8.23
C TYR A 411 16.29 8.43 6.84
N ALA A 412 17.38 7.98 6.20
CA ALA A 412 17.77 8.49 4.89
C ALA A 412 16.70 8.20 3.82
N LEU A 413 16.11 7.00 3.85
CA LEU A 413 15.03 6.61 2.93
C LEU A 413 13.70 7.29 3.27
N SER A 414 13.31 7.34 4.55
CA SER A 414 12.08 8.03 4.99
C SER A 414 12.11 9.51 4.59
N CYS A 415 13.26 10.19 4.68
CA CYS A 415 13.40 11.56 4.19
C CYS A 415 13.14 11.71 2.68
N LEU A 416 13.41 10.67 1.88
CA LEU A 416 13.15 10.66 0.45
C LEU A 416 11.70 10.26 0.12
N CYS A 417 11.09 9.36 0.90
CA CYS A 417 9.74 8.85 0.68
C CYS A 417 8.64 9.73 1.28
N SER A 418 8.88 10.36 2.43
CA SER A 418 7.85 11.06 3.21
C SER A 418 8.21 12.52 3.46
N GLY A 419 9.48 12.87 3.25
CA GLY A 419 10.03 14.19 3.53
C GLY A 419 10.54 14.30 4.96
N LYS A 420 11.62 15.07 5.14
CA LYS A 420 12.33 15.16 6.42
C LYS A 420 11.48 15.61 7.61
N ASP A 421 10.39 16.35 7.36
CA ASP A 421 9.56 17.00 8.38
C ASP A 421 8.37 16.12 8.80
N TYR A 422 8.22 14.94 8.18
CA TYR A 422 7.26 13.89 8.52
C TYR A 422 7.59 13.26 9.89
N ASP A 423 6.56 12.84 10.64
CA ASP A 423 6.72 12.44 12.04
C ASP A 423 7.60 11.19 12.22
N GLU A 424 7.45 10.19 11.36
CA GLU A 424 8.28 8.98 11.32
C GLU A 424 9.72 9.30 10.89
N SER A 425 9.90 10.21 9.93
CA SER A 425 11.24 10.72 9.58
C SER A 425 11.93 11.36 10.78
N GLN A 426 11.19 12.12 11.59
CA GLN A 426 11.70 12.71 12.83
C GLN A 426 11.94 11.65 13.92
N LEU A 427 11.12 10.59 13.98
CA LEU A 427 11.35 9.43 14.85
C LEU A 427 12.67 8.75 14.50
N TYR A 428 12.88 8.38 13.23
CA TYR A 428 14.14 7.76 12.78
C TYR A 428 15.35 8.66 13.00
N HIS A 429 15.21 9.98 12.82
CA HIS A 429 16.28 10.92 13.18
C HIS A 429 16.67 10.83 14.66
N ARG A 430 15.69 10.73 15.56
CA ARG A 430 15.93 10.55 17.01
C ARG A 430 16.58 9.19 17.29
N LEU A 431 16.09 8.13 16.68
CA LEU A 431 16.57 6.75 16.87
C LEU A 431 18.01 6.55 16.34
N MET A 432 18.38 7.13 15.20
CA MET A 432 19.77 7.07 14.73
C MET A 432 20.73 7.93 15.58
N THR A 433 20.23 9.02 16.15
CA THR A 433 21.04 9.94 16.97
C THR A 433 21.27 9.39 18.38
N ASN A 434 20.22 8.82 18.96
CA ASN A 434 20.19 8.24 20.31
C ASN A 434 19.66 6.82 20.23
N THR A 435 20.42 5.93 19.60
CA THR A 435 20.02 4.53 19.40
C THR A 435 19.81 3.83 20.74
N PRO A 436 18.61 3.26 20.98
CA PRO A 436 18.36 2.46 22.16
C PRO A 436 19.37 1.32 22.29
N THR A 437 19.78 1.02 23.52
CA THR A 437 20.78 -0.01 23.79
C THR A 437 20.17 -1.34 24.26
N ASN A 438 18.87 -1.33 24.53
CA ASN A 438 18.10 -2.47 25.01
C ASN A 438 16.61 -2.27 24.70
N LYS A 439 15.83 -3.34 24.90
CA LYS A 439 14.39 -3.40 24.60
C LYS A 439 13.56 -2.37 25.37
N GLU A 440 13.84 -2.14 26.65
CA GLU A 440 13.11 -1.16 27.49
C GLU A 440 13.30 0.27 26.95
N GLU A 441 14.54 0.65 26.60
CA GLU A 441 14.83 1.93 25.97
C GLU A 441 14.16 2.07 24.60
N MET A 442 14.08 0.97 23.84
CA MET A 442 13.43 0.94 22.54
C MET A 442 11.93 1.18 22.67
N LEU A 443 11.21 0.40 23.47
CA LEU A 443 9.76 0.57 23.68
C LEU A 443 9.42 2.02 24.09
N LYS A 444 10.19 2.57 25.02
CA LYS A 444 10.04 3.96 25.44
C LYS A 444 10.27 4.98 24.33
N ALA A 445 11.18 4.70 23.38
CA ALA A 445 11.46 5.59 22.26
C ALA A 445 10.31 5.63 21.24
N TYR A 446 9.57 4.52 21.10
CA TYR A 446 8.34 4.42 20.28
C TYR A 446 7.08 4.84 21.06
N GLY A 447 7.19 5.11 22.36
CA GLY A 447 6.04 5.49 23.19
C GLY A 447 5.18 4.32 23.67
N LEU A 448 5.72 3.10 23.63
CA LEU A 448 5.07 1.86 24.05
C LEU A 448 5.39 1.55 25.53
N GLU A 449 4.45 0.97 26.29
CA GLU A 449 4.67 0.48 27.65
C GLU A 449 5.17 -0.99 27.66
N ASP A 450 5.77 -1.44 28.78
CA ASP A 450 6.21 -2.84 28.96
C ASP A 450 4.98 -3.77 28.95
N GLY A 451 4.70 -4.37 27.79
CA GLY A 451 3.52 -5.21 27.55
C GLY A 451 2.83 -4.97 26.21
N ASP A 452 3.12 -3.83 25.57
CA ASP A 452 2.51 -3.39 24.31
C ASP A 452 3.20 -3.93 23.05
N MET A 453 4.17 -4.85 23.18
CA MET A 453 4.60 -5.62 22.01
C MET A 453 3.55 -6.66 21.65
N GLN A 454 2.46 -6.24 21.04
CA GLN A 454 2.02 -6.97 19.87
C GLN A 454 3.05 -6.68 18.76
N ALA A 455 3.31 -7.67 17.93
CA ALA A 455 4.21 -7.55 16.79
C ALA A 455 4.02 -6.21 16.08
N PRO A 456 5.10 -5.53 15.65
CA PRO A 456 4.90 -4.41 14.73
C PRO A 456 4.13 -4.94 13.53
N ALA A 457 3.11 -4.18 13.13
CA ALA A 457 2.33 -4.42 11.93
C ALA A 457 3.27 -4.82 10.78
N ALA A 458 3.12 -6.05 10.29
CA ALA A 458 3.98 -6.64 9.26
C ALA A 458 3.65 -6.11 7.88
#